data_AF-A0A132Z1N4-F1
#
_entry.id   AF-A0A132Z1N4-F1
#
_cell.length_a   1.000
_cell.length_b   1.000
_cell.length_c   1.000
_cell.angle_alpha   90.00
_cell.angle_beta   90.00
_cell.angle_gamma   90.00
#
_symmetry.space_group_name_H-M   'P 1'
#
loop_
_entity.id
_entity.type
_entity.pdbx_description
1 polymer ?
#
loop_
_entity_poly.entity_id
_entity_poly.type
_entity_poly.pdbx_seq_one_letter_code
_entity_poly.pdbx_strand_id
1 'polypeptide(L)' 'MVSTGIVVLIAIIALLIGAVGGFFLARKYMKDYLEKNPPVNEDMLRSMMMSMGQKPSEKKIRQMMQQMKNQGKK' A
#
# COMPACT_ATOMS: atom_id res chain seq x y z
N MET A 1 -11.10 -39.04 24.07
CA MET A 1 -10.31 -38.84 22.83
C MET A 1 -10.93 -37.68 22.07
N VAL A 2 -10.15 -36.68 21.69
CA VAL A 2 -10.64 -35.59 20.82
C VAL A 2 -10.91 -36.19 19.44
N SER A 3 -12.13 -36.07 18.94
CA SER A 3 -12.50 -36.57 17.61
C SER A 3 -11.70 -35.84 16.53
N THR A 4 -11.13 -36.57 15.57
CA THR A 4 -10.38 -36.03 14.43
C THR A 4 -11.16 -34.93 13.70
N GLY A 5 -12.49 -35.02 13.65
CA GLY A 5 -13.35 -33.99 13.05
C GLY A 5 -13.32 -32.63 13.78
N ILE A 6 -13.21 -32.63 15.11
CA ILE A 6 -13.11 -31.40 15.92
C ILE A 6 -11.76 -30.73 15.67
N VAL A 7 -10.68 -31.51 15.55
CA VAL A 7 -9.34 -31.00 15.25
C VAL A 7 -9.31 -30.31 13.89
N VAL A 8 -9.92 -30.91 12.87
CA VAL A 8 -10.01 -30.33 11.51
C VAL A 8 -10.81 -29.03 11.52
N LEU A 9 -11.93 -28.99 12.25
CA LEU A 9 -12.75 -27.77 12.36
C LEU A 9 -11.97 -26.61 13.00
N ILE A 10 -11.26 -26.88 14.10
CA ILE A 10 -10.42 -25.88 14.79
C ILE A 10 -9.28 -25.41 13.88
N ALA A 11 -8.65 -26.31 13.13
CA ALA A 11 -7.58 -25.97 12.21
C ALA A 11 -8.06 -25.00 11.10
N ILE A 12 -9.26 -25.23 10.55
CA ILE A 12 -9.85 -24.35 9.53
C ILE A 12 -10.15 -22.96 10.11
N ILE A 13 -10.75 -22.91 11.30
CA ILE A 13 -11.05 -21.62 11.97
C ILE A 13 -9.76 -20.85 12.29
N ALA A 14 -8.73 -21.53 12.79
CA ALA A 14 -7.43 -20.93 13.06
C ALA A 14 -6.77 -20.38 11.78
N LEU A 15 -6.87 -21.09 10.66
CA LEU A 15 -6.40 -20.61 9.36
C LEU A 15 -7.15 -19.36 8.89
N LEU A 16 -8.48 -19.34 9.01
CA LEU A 16 -9.29 -18.18 8.64
C LEU A 16 -8.96 -16.97 9.51
N ILE A 17 -8.84 -17.15 10.82
CA ILE A 17 -8.47 -16.06 11.75
C ILE A 17 -7.04 -15.58 11.45
N GLY A 18 -6.10 -16.48 11.19
CA GLY A 18 -4.72 -16.14 10.82
C GLY A 18 -4.64 -15.38 9.50
N ALA A 19 -5.41 -15.79 8.49
CA ALA A 19 -5.45 -15.12 7.20
C ALA A 19 -6.08 -13.72 7.29
N VAL A 20 -7.22 -13.58 7.98
CA VAL A 20 -7.88 -12.28 8.18
C VAL A 20 -7.01 -11.37 9.03
N GLY A 21 -6.51 -11.86 10.17
CA GLY A 21 -5.63 -11.12 11.05
C GLY A 21 -4.34 -10.66 10.36
N GLY A 22 -3.67 -11.58 9.66
CA GLY A 22 -2.45 -11.29 8.89
C GLY A 22 -2.68 -10.29 7.76
N PHE A 23 -3.78 -10.40 7.02
CA PHE A 23 -4.12 -9.45 5.94
C PHE A 23 -4.35 -8.03 6.47
N PHE A 24 -5.11 -7.88 7.56
CA PHE A 24 -5.36 -6.56 8.14
C PHE A 24 -4.10 -5.95 8.75
N LEU A 25 -3.27 -6.74 9.42
CA LEU A 25 -2.00 -6.27 9.98
C LEU A 25 -1.03 -5.83 8.88
N ALA A 26 -0.87 -6.64 7.84
CA ALA A 26 -0.02 -6.34 6.69
C ALA A 26 -0.50 -5.08 5.95
N ARG A 27 -1.83 -4.93 5.77
CA ARG A 27 -2.42 -3.73 5.16
C ARG A 27 -2.12 -2.47 5.97
N LYS A 28 -2.27 -2.53 7.30
CA LYS A 28 -1.94 -1.39 8.18
C LYS A 28 -0.47 -1.06 8.12
N TYR A 29 0.40 -2.06 8.22
CA TYR A 29 1.85 -1.88 8.14
C TYR A 29 2.28 -1.25 6.81
N MET A 30 1.70 -1.70 5.68
CA MET A 30 2.00 -1.15 4.36
C MET A 30 1.59 0.32 4.26
N LYS A 31 0.41 0.67 4.80
CA LYS A 31 -0.05 2.06 4.82
C LYS A 31 0.88 2.94 5.64
N ASP A 32 1.23 2.51 6.86
CA ASP A 32 2.16 3.22 7.74
C ASP A 32 3.55 3.37 7.09
N TYR A 33 4.01 2.36 6.35
CA TYR A 33 5.27 2.40 5.62
C TYR A 33 5.27 3.45 4.50
N LEU A 34 4.21 3.48 3.69
CA LEU A 34 4.05 4.43 2.58
C LEU A 34 3.85 5.87 3.07
N GLU A 35 3.23 6.07 4.24
CA GLU A 35 3.11 7.38 4.88
C GLU A 35 4.47 7.89 5.38
N LYS A 36 5.30 7.01 5.95
CA LYS A 36 6.65 7.34 6.44
C LYS A 36 7.65 7.56 5.30
N ASN A 37 7.53 6.80 4.21
CA ASN A 37 8.38 6.89 3.02
C ASN A 37 7.51 7.12 1.78
N PRO A 38 7.09 8.37 1.51
CA PRO A 38 6.19 8.66 0.41
C PRO A 38 6.79 8.16 -0.92
N PRO A 39 6.06 7.35 -1.69
CA PRO A 39 6.59 6.66 -2.87
C PRO A 39 6.89 7.59 -4.06
N VAL A 40 6.65 8.90 -3.94
CA VAL A 40 6.74 9.87 -5.04
C VAL A 40 7.52 11.09 -4.56
N ASN A 41 8.65 11.36 -5.20
CA ASN A 41 9.45 12.57 -5.06
C ASN A 41 9.43 13.38 -6.38
N GLU A 42 9.92 14.63 -6.34
CA GLU A 42 9.93 15.53 -7.51
C GLU A 42 10.75 14.95 -8.67
N ASP A 43 11.84 14.24 -8.36
CA ASP A 43 12.71 13.59 -9.35
C ASP A 43 12.05 12.40 -10.04
N MET A 44 11.26 11.59 -9.33
CA MET A 44 10.43 10.54 -9.92
C MET A 44 9.36 11.12 -10.83
N LEU A 45 8.71 12.22 -10.44
CA LEU A 45 7.74 12.88 -11.31
C LEU A 45 8.39 13.46 -12.55
N ARG A 46 9.59 14.04 -12.40
CA ARG A 46 10.38 14.53 -13.52
C ARG A 46 10.76 13.40 -14.47
N SER A 47 11.27 12.28 -13.96
CA SER A 47 11.65 11.13 -14.78
C SER A 47 10.45 10.46 -15.43
N MET A 48 9.31 10.40 -14.74
CA MET A 48 8.05 9.90 -15.29
C MET A 48 7.47 10.83 -16.37
N MET A 49 7.55 12.14 -16.20
CA MET A 49 7.16 13.09 -17.26
C MET A 49 8.07 12.97 -18.48
N MET A 50 9.39 12.86 -18.24
CA MET A 50 10.39 12.68 -19.30
C MET A 50 10.18 11.37 -20.06
N SER A 51 9.85 10.27 -19.36
CA SER A 51 9.57 8.97 -20.00
C SER A 51 8.30 8.99 -20.86
N MET A 52 7.36 9.89 -20.55
CA MET A 52 6.16 10.14 -21.36
C MET A 52 6.38 11.15 -22.49
N GLY A 53 7.61 11.62 -22.72
CA GLY A 53 7.94 12.63 -23.74
C GLY A 53 7.41 14.02 -23.43
N GLN A 54 6.90 14.27 -22.22
CA GLN A 54 6.48 15.60 -21.79
C GLN A 54 7.67 16.38 -21.25
N LYS A 55 7.85 17.62 -21.70
CA LYS A 55 8.86 18.52 -21.17
C LYS A 55 8.52 18.85 -19.70
N PRO A 56 9.33 18.44 -18.72
CA PRO A 56 9.05 18.73 -17.31
C PRO A 56 9.18 20.24 -17.08
N SER A 57 8.12 20.85 -16.53
CA SER A 57 8.16 22.21 -15.99
C SER A 57 8.08 22.12 -14.48
N GLU A 58 9.02 22.75 -13.77
CA GLU A 58 9.11 22.73 -12.29
C GLU A 58 7.78 23.12 -11.62
N LYS A 59 7.06 24.08 -12.21
CA LYS A 59 5.72 24.48 -11.74
C LYS A 59 4.70 23.35 -11.86
N LYS A 60 4.72 22.63 -12.98
CA LYS A 60 3.81 21.51 -13.26
C LYS A 60 4.13 20.31 -12.37
N ILE A 61 5.43 20.04 -12.13
CA ILE A 61 5.88 19.00 -11.19
C ILE A 61 5.38 19.32 -9.78
N ARG A 62 5.59 20.54 -9.30
CA ARG A 62 5.14 20.95 -7.96
C ARG A 62 3.62 20.91 -7.82
N GLN A 63 2.88 21.30 -8.86
CA GLN A 63 1.41 21.18 -8.89
C GLN A 63 0.96 19.71 -8.83
N MET A 64 1.61 18.83 -9.58
CA MET A 64 1.31 17.40 -9.56
C MET A 64 1.69 16.74 -8.22
N MET A 65 2.84 17.08 -7.62
CA MET A 65 3.21 16.63 -6.26
C MET A 65 2.11 16.97 -5.24
N GLN A 66 1.58 18.19 -5.28
CA GLN A 66 0.52 18.63 -4.38
C GLN A 66 -0.79 17.86 -4.61
N GLN A 67 -1.16 17.63 -5.87
CA GLN A 67 -2.34 16.83 -6.20
C GLN A 67 -2.21 15.38 -5.72
N MET A 68 -1.05 14.76 -5.89
CA MET A 68 -0.79 13.38 -5.45
C MET A 68 -0.78 13.25 -3.92
N LYS A 69 -0.16 14.20 -3.22
CA LYS A 69 -0.22 14.26 -1.74
C LYS A 69 -1.64 14.40 -1.22
N ASN A 70 -2.50 15.13 -1.93
CA ASN A 70 -3.90 15.32 -1.55
C ASN A 70 -4.77 14.09 -1.88
N GLN A 71 -4.40 13.29 -2.88
CA GLN A 71 -5.10 12.04 -3.22
C GLN A 71 -4.73 10.89 -2.26
N GLY A 72 -3.48 10.81 -1.80
CA GLY A 72 -3.03 9.79 -0.83
C GLY A 72 -3.53 10.00 0.61
N LYS A 73 -4.14 11.16 0.92
CA LYS A 73 -4.70 11.49 2.25
C LYS A 73 -6.20 11.15 2.40
N LYS A 74 -6.84 10.54 1.41
CA LYS A 74 -8.23 10.07 1.51
C LYS A 74 -8.31 8.62 1.96
#